data_AF-A0A1G9WHF7-F1
#
_entry.id   AF-A0A1G9WHF7-F1
#
_cell.length_a   1.000
_cell.length_b   1.000
_cell.length_c   1.000
_cell.angle_alpha   90.00
_cell.angle_beta   90.00
_cell.angle_gamma   90.00
#
_symmetry.space_group_name_H-M   'P 1'
#
loop_
_entity.id
_entity.type
_entity.pdbx_description
1 polymer ?
#
loop_
_entity_poly.entity_id
_entity_poly.type
_entity_poly.pdbx_seq_one_letter_code
_entity_poly.pdbx_strand_id
1 'polypeptide(L)'
;MLIASLALFASLAGSAVDAEPSMLLGVATRESKTLLGEDAEALYALQLTTRDRRLCQVRAFFRGASPRTARYCSGRVTGRQVARSGVAVLGVGEVVQGVGACLSRDGRIVAVRFHTRAGAAVTAQTETCTRSYQQVLCRGDWVVQGVQLYFGGASWLRPQPSLLGLRPLCTAPETV
;
A
#
# COMPACT_ATOMS: atom_id res chain seq x y z
N MET A 1 37.08 -37.00 -5.50
CA MET A 1 37.32 -35.59 -5.10
C MET A 1 36.74 -34.72 -6.21
N LEU A 2 35.46 -34.34 -6.13
CA LEU A 2 34.96 -33.04 -5.61
C LEU A 2 35.61 -31.85 -6.34
N ILE A 3 34.94 -31.27 -7.35
CA ILE A 3 34.25 -29.96 -7.29
C ILE A 3 33.23 -29.91 -8.44
N ALA A 4 31.95 -30.07 -8.13
CA ALA A 4 30.85 -29.64 -8.99
C ALA A 4 29.80 -28.98 -8.09
N SER A 5 29.15 -27.95 -8.61
CA SER A 5 28.02 -27.20 -8.01
C SER A 5 28.39 -25.89 -7.32
N LEU A 6 28.63 -24.87 -8.13
CA LEU A 6 28.48 -23.45 -7.78
C LEU A 6 27.51 -22.82 -8.78
N ALA A 7 26.26 -23.28 -8.78
CA ALA A 7 25.18 -22.69 -9.57
C ALA A 7 23.81 -23.07 -8.98
N LEU A 8 23.57 -22.75 -7.71
CA LEU A 8 22.28 -23.05 -7.09
C LEU A 8 21.93 -22.11 -5.92
N PHE A 9 22.07 -20.79 -6.11
CA PHE A 9 21.54 -19.81 -5.15
C PHE A 9 21.01 -18.50 -5.79
N ALA A 10 20.68 -18.51 -7.09
CA ALA A 10 20.03 -17.37 -7.75
C ALA A 10 18.51 -17.55 -8.00
N SER A 11 17.93 -18.69 -7.61
CA SER A 11 16.59 -19.09 -8.07
C SER A 11 15.45 -18.87 -7.06
N LEU A 12 15.68 -18.17 -5.94
CA LEU A 12 14.66 -17.97 -4.90
C LEU A 12 14.10 -16.54 -4.80
N ALA A 13 14.47 -15.64 -5.72
CA ALA A 13 13.89 -14.29 -5.80
C ALA A 13 12.78 -14.15 -6.86
N GLY A 14 12.35 -15.26 -7.48
CA GLY A 14 11.49 -15.27 -8.67
C GLY A 14 10.08 -15.87 -8.49
N SER A 15 9.65 -16.16 -7.26
CA SER A 15 8.33 -16.79 -7.01
C SER A 15 7.42 -15.91 -6.17
N ALA A 16 7.19 -14.69 -6.65
CA ALA A 16 5.98 -13.95 -6.34
C ALA A 16 5.49 -13.37 -7.66
N VAL A 17 4.18 -13.44 -7.87
CA VAL A 17 3.43 -12.86 -9.00
C VAL A 17 3.41 -13.66 -10.31
N ASP A 18 3.21 -14.98 -10.24
CA ASP A 18 2.36 -15.67 -11.23
C ASP A 18 0.90 -15.62 -10.75
N ALA A 19 0.40 -14.40 -10.57
CA ALA A 19 -1.03 -14.16 -10.57
C ALA A 19 -1.37 -13.81 -12.01
N GLU A 20 -2.21 -14.62 -12.65
CA GLU A 20 -2.83 -14.28 -13.93
C GLU A 20 -3.15 -12.78 -13.99
N PRO A 21 -2.92 -12.08 -15.11
CA PRO A 21 -3.26 -10.67 -15.26
C PRO A 21 -4.77 -10.54 -15.38
N SER A 22 -5.50 -10.90 -14.33
CA SER A 22 -6.91 -10.61 -14.18
C SER A 22 -7.02 -9.09 -14.20
N MET A 23 -7.55 -8.62 -15.33
CA MET A 23 -7.79 -7.22 -15.65
C MET A 23 -8.78 -6.67 -14.63
N LEU A 24 -8.28 -6.13 -13.51
CA LEU A 24 -9.15 -5.63 -12.46
C LEU A 24 -9.89 -4.39 -12.97
N LEU A 25 -11.21 -4.46 -13.12
CA LEU A 25 -12.07 -3.30 -13.27
C LEU A 25 -12.16 -2.59 -11.92
N GLY A 26 -12.14 -1.26 -11.94
CA GLY A 26 -12.17 -0.43 -10.75
C GLY A 26 -12.89 0.84 -11.09
N VAL A 27 -13.95 1.14 -10.35
CA VAL A 27 -14.77 2.35 -10.51
C VAL A 27 -14.07 3.48 -9.76
N ALA A 28 -13.89 4.64 -10.41
CA ALA A 28 -13.35 5.82 -9.77
C ALA A 28 -14.33 6.31 -8.70
N THR A 29 -13.89 6.34 -7.44
CA THR A 29 -14.72 6.77 -6.30
C THR A 29 -14.48 8.25 -5.99
N ARG A 30 -15.55 8.99 -5.69
CA ARG A 30 -15.49 10.42 -5.27
C ARG A 30 -15.57 10.60 -3.75
N GLU A 31 -15.79 9.49 -3.03
CA GLU A 31 -16.02 9.43 -1.59
C GLU A 31 -14.98 8.53 -0.93
N SER A 32 -14.82 8.62 0.40
CA SER A 32 -13.84 7.81 1.13
C SER A 32 -14.00 6.31 0.85
N LYS A 33 -12.89 5.58 0.77
CA LYS A 33 -12.86 4.14 0.51
C LYS A 33 -12.09 3.44 1.62
N THR A 34 -12.73 2.48 2.26
CA THR A 34 -12.10 1.63 3.26
C THR A 34 -11.54 0.37 2.59
N LEU A 35 -10.29 0.06 2.92
CA LEU A 35 -9.62 -1.21 2.59
C LEU A 35 -9.38 -1.96 3.91
N LEU A 36 -10.17 -3.01 4.15
CA LEU A 36 -10.20 -3.77 5.41
C LEU A 36 -10.04 -5.27 5.14
N GLY A 37 -9.41 -5.99 6.08
CA GLY A 37 -9.22 -7.45 6.04
C GLY A 37 -10.46 -8.29 6.38
N GLU A 38 -11.54 -7.70 6.88
CA GLU A 38 -12.77 -8.35 7.38
C GLU A 38 -12.52 -9.33 8.55
N ASP A 39 -11.97 -10.51 8.30
CA ASP A 39 -11.99 -11.65 9.24
C ASP A 39 -10.58 -12.08 9.72
N ALA A 40 -9.87 -11.21 10.43
CA ALA A 40 -8.64 -11.54 11.19
C ALA A 40 -7.33 -11.74 10.41
N GLU A 41 -6.96 -10.77 9.55
CA GLU A 41 -5.62 -10.76 8.97
C GLU A 41 -4.96 -9.39 8.99
N ALA A 42 -3.76 -9.33 9.57
CA ALA A 42 -2.99 -8.10 9.67
C ALA A 42 -2.62 -7.56 8.27
N LEU A 43 -2.83 -6.25 8.09
CA LEU A 43 -2.29 -5.53 6.95
C LEU A 43 -0.77 -5.69 6.93
N TYR A 44 -0.21 -6.26 5.86
CA TYR A 44 1.24 -6.48 5.76
C TYR A 44 1.90 -5.75 4.60
N ALA A 45 1.13 -5.33 3.59
CA ALA A 45 1.71 -4.58 2.48
C ALA A 45 0.76 -3.52 1.91
N LEU A 46 1.36 -2.50 1.32
CA LEU A 46 0.68 -1.48 0.53
C LEU A 46 1.43 -1.28 -0.79
N GLN A 47 0.68 -1.22 -1.88
CA GLN A 47 1.20 -0.85 -3.20
C GLN A 47 0.54 0.45 -3.67
N LEU A 48 1.37 1.42 -4.06
CA LEU A 48 0.99 2.70 -4.63
C LEU A 48 1.38 2.73 -6.11
N THR A 49 0.38 2.70 -6.99
CA THR A 49 0.60 2.72 -8.44
C THR A 49 0.26 4.08 -9.01
N THR A 50 1.17 4.66 -9.80
CA THR A 50 0.96 5.93 -10.50
C THR A 50 0.71 5.78 -12.00
N ARG A 51 0.02 6.76 -12.58
CA ARG A 51 -0.05 7.04 -14.01
C ARG A 51 0.19 8.54 -14.22
N ASP A 52 1.06 8.88 -15.16
CA ASP A 52 1.44 10.28 -15.46
C ASP A 52 1.84 11.07 -14.20
N ARG A 53 2.64 10.43 -13.34
CA ARG A 53 3.09 10.95 -12.03
C ARG A 53 1.96 11.31 -11.06
N ARG A 54 0.78 10.77 -11.27
CA ARG A 54 -0.34 10.86 -10.33
C ARG A 54 -0.61 9.48 -9.79
N LEU A 55 -0.79 9.40 -8.48
CA LEU A 55 -1.34 8.22 -7.83
C LEU A 55 -2.60 7.82 -8.65
N CYS A 56 -2.77 6.54 -8.97
CA CYS A 56 -3.86 5.99 -9.80
C CYS A 56 -4.56 4.77 -9.16
N GLN A 57 -3.81 3.90 -8.48
CA GLN A 57 -4.35 2.79 -7.67
C GLN A 57 -3.60 2.60 -6.33
N VAL A 58 -4.32 2.20 -5.29
CA VAL A 58 -3.78 1.74 -3.99
C VAL A 58 -4.26 0.32 -3.78
N ARG A 59 -3.36 -0.61 -3.45
CA ARG A 59 -3.70 -1.98 -3.06
C ARG A 59 -3.19 -2.24 -1.65
N ALA A 60 -4.06 -2.74 -0.79
CA ALA A 60 -3.74 -3.21 0.55
C ALA A 60 -3.77 -4.74 0.56
N PHE A 61 -2.77 -5.35 1.18
CA PHE A 61 -2.59 -6.80 1.22
C PHE A 61 -2.68 -7.31 2.65
N PHE A 62 -3.37 -8.45 2.80
CA PHE A 62 -3.71 -9.09 4.05
C PHE A 62 -3.26 -10.56 4.00
N ARG A 63 -2.88 -11.11 5.16
CA ARG A 63 -2.20 -12.40 5.30
C ARG A 63 -3.14 -13.61 5.15
N GLY A 64 -3.47 -14.00 3.92
CA GLY A 64 -4.40 -15.12 3.65
C GLY A 64 -5.67 -14.71 2.89
N ALA A 65 -5.88 -13.41 2.70
CA ALA A 65 -6.98 -12.84 1.95
C ALA A 65 -6.54 -12.14 0.65
N SER A 66 -7.49 -12.04 -0.28
CA SER A 66 -7.27 -11.35 -1.56
C SER A 66 -7.03 -9.84 -1.36
N PRO A 67 -6.11 -9.21 -2.11
CA PRO A 67 -5.79 -7.79 -1.95
C PRO A 67 -7.01 -6.89 -2.18
N ARG A 68 -7.20 -5.91 -1.29
CA ARG A 68 -8.25 -4.89 -1.42
C ARG A 68 -7.71 -3.72 -2.22
N THR A 69 -8.47 -3.25 -3.21
CA THR A 69 -7.98 -2.25 -4.18
C THR A 69 -8.89 -1.02 -4.22
N ALA A 70 -8.29 0.17 -4.21
CA ALA A 70 -8.95 1.43 -4.52
C ALA A 70 -8.32 2.04 -5.78
N ARG A 71 -9.15 2.43 -6.74
CA ARG A 71 -8.75 3.09 -7.99
C ARG A 71 -9.42 4.45 -8.11
N TYR A 72 -8.69 5.42 -8.65
CA TYR A 72 -9.11 6.83 -8.68
C TYR A 72 -8.75 7.52 -10.00
N CYS A 73 -8.15 6.79 -10.92
CA CYS A 73 -7.84 7.21 -12.27
C CYS A 73 -8.82 6.51 -13.26
N SER A 74 -9.22 7.18 -14.34
CA SER A 74 -10.12 6.60 -15.36
C SER A 74 -9.44 5.47 -16.15
N GLY A 75 -10.16 4.44 -16.56
CA GLY A 75 -9.57 3.34 -17.33
C GLY A 75 -8.68 2.40 -16.50
N ARG A 76 -7.95 1.51 -17.18
CA ARG A 76 -7.26 0.37 -16.56
C ARG A 76 -5.83 0.74 -16.14
N VAL A 77 -5.35 0.06 -15.10
CA VAL A 77 -3.94 0.05 -14.71
C VAL A 77 -3.25 -1.09 -15.45
N THR A 78 -2.12 -0.79 -16.10
CA THR A 78 -1.35 -1.75 -16.90
C THR A 78 -0.31 -2.48 -16.04
N GLY A 79 0.14 -3.67 -16.48
CA GLY A 79 1.21 -4.41 -15.80
C GLY A 79 2.51 -3.59 -15.66
N ARG A 80 2.85 -2.78 -16.67
CA ARG A 80 4.01 -1.86 -16.61
C ARG A 80 3.88 -0.84 -15.47
N GLN A 81 2.68 -0.33 -15.20
CA GLN A 81 2.44 0.59 -14.09
C GLN A 81 2.53 -0.12 -12.75
N VAL A 82 2.00 -1.35 -12.66
CA VAL A 82 2.12 -2.20 -11.46
C VAL A 82 3.59 -2.47 -11.13
N ALA A 83 4.41 -2.83 -12.12
CA ALA A 83 5.84 -3.13 -11.94
C ALA A 83 6.68 -1.92 -11.47
N ARG A 84 6.21 -0.68 -11.69
CA ARG A 84 6.88 0.55 -11.26
C ARG A 84 6.26 1.17 -10.00
N SER A 85 5.40 0.42 -9.32
CA SER A 85 4.71 0.93 -8.13
C SER A 85 5.65 1.02 -6.94
N GLY A 86 5.38 1.98 -6.06
CA GLY A 86 5.96 1.96 -4.72
C GLY A 86 5.33 0.82 -3.92
N VAL A 87 6.13 0.01 -3.23
CA VAL A 87 5.63 -1.09 -2.41
C VAL A 87 6.28 -1.03 -1.02
N ALA A 88 5.44 -1.08 0.01
CA ALA A 88 5.84 -1.36 1.38
C ALA A 88 5.42 -2.79 1.69
N VAL A 89 6.35 -3.65 2.11
CA VAL A 89 6.07 -5.02 2.52
C VAL A 89 6.71 -5.26 3.87
N LEU A 90 5.91 -5.73 4.83
CA LEU A 90 6.38 -6.21 6.11
C LEU A 90 6.82 -7.68 6.03
N GLY A 91 7.84 -8.00 6.83
CA GLY A 91 8.30 -9.35 7.07
C GLY A 91 7.25 -10.22 7.76
N VAL A 92 7.56 -11.51 7.87
CA VAL A 92 6.72 -12.46 8.62
C VAL A 92 6.81 -12.11 10.11
N GLY A 93 5.67 -12.12 10.80
CA GLY A 93 5.56 -11.78 12.22
C GLY A 93 5.58 -10.28 12.55
N GLU A 94 5.87 -9.41 11.58
CA GLU A 94 5.77 -7.96 11.78
C GLU A 94 4.31 -7.49 11.68
N VAL A 95 3.95 -6.54 12.55
CA VAL A 95 2.62 -5.91 12.58
C VAL A 95 2.74 -4.41 12.39
N VAL A 96 1.81 -3.83 11.62
CA VAL A 96 1.70 -2.38 11.46
C VAL A 96 1.02 -1.80 12.71
N GLN A 97 1.68 -0.87 13.40
CA GLN A 97 1.11 -0.10 14.51
C GLN A 97 0.73 1.34 14.14
N GLY A 98 1.08 1.77 12.94
CA GLY A 98 0.67 3.08 12.45
C GLY A 98 1.05 3.30 11.01
N VAL A 99 0.48 4.35 10.43
CA VAL A 99 0.73 4.73 9.05
C VAL A 99 1.07 6.21 9.01
N GLY A 100 2.14 6.53 8.28
CA GLY A 100 2.53 7.88 7.92
C GLY A 100 2.27 8.14 6.44
N ALA A 101 1.75 9.31 6.11
CA ALA A 101 1.64 9.78 4.73
C ALA A 101 2.56 10.99 4.49
N CYS A 102 3.29 10.96 3.39
CA CYS A 102 4.07 12.11 2.94
C CYS A 102 3.32 12.81 1.80
N LEU A 103 3.10 14.11 1.98
CA LEU A 103 2.43 14.95 0.98
C LEU A 103 3.46 15.71 0.16
N SER A 104 3.22 15.78 -1.16
CA SER A 104 3.90 16.71 -2.06
C SER A 104 3.57 18.16 -1.70
N ARG A 105 4.26 19.10 -2.36
CA ARG A 105 3.96 20.55 -2.23
C ARG A 105 2.52 20.88 -2.62
N ASP A 106 1.95 20.14 -3.56
CA ASP A 106 0.57 20.34 -4.05
C ASP A 106 -0.47 19.47 -3.33
N GLY A 107 -0.13 18.92 -2.16
CA GLY A 107 -1.09 18.25 -1.27
C GLY A 107 -1.46 16.83 -1.67
N ARG A 108 -0.67 16.16 -2.51
CA ARG A 108 -0.90 14.77 -2.94
C ARG A 108 -0.06 13.81 -2.12
N ILE A 109 -0.60 12.65 -1.76
CA ILE A 109 0.23 11.57 -1.17
C ILE A 109 1.24 11.07 -2.23
N VAL A 110 2.53 11.07 -1.87
CA VAL A 110 3.64 10.57 -2.71
C VAL A 110 4.42 9.43 -2.09
N ALA A 111 4.29 9.23 -0.77
CA ALA A 111 4.80 8.07 -0.08
C ALA A 111 3.92 7.73 1.11
N VAL A 112 3.82 6.45 1.43
CA VAL A 112 3.17 5.93 2.63
C VAL A 112 4.17 5.05 3.37
N ARG A 113 4.29 5.28 4.67
CA ARG A 113 5.20 4.57 5.57
C ARG A 113 4.40 3.78 6.58
N PHE A 114 4.69 2.50 6.70
CA PHE A 114 4.23 1.68 7.82
C PHE A 114 5.22 1.79 8.96
N HIS A 115 4.69 1.88 10.18
CA HIS A 115 5.47 1.84 11.41
C HIS A 115 5.15 0.54 12.13
N THR A 116 6.17 -0.20 12.55
CA THR A 116 6.01 -1.44 13.30
C THR A 116 6.22 -1.22 14.79
N ARG A 117 5.86 -2.22 15.61
CA ARG A 117 6.11 -2.23 17.07
C ARG A 117 7.59 -2.09 17.42
N ALA A 118 8.47 -2.66 16.60
CA ALA A 118 9.91 -2.58 16.80
C ALA A 118 10.50 -1.20 16.43
N GLY A 119 9.67 -0.23 16.02
CA GLY A 119 10.12 1.07 15.52
C GLY A 119 10.67 1.03 14.10
N ALA A 120 10.68 -0.14 13.45
CA ALA A 120 11.05 -0.28 12.05
C ALA A 120 10.00 0.37 11.16
N ALA A 121 10.44 0.83 9.98
CA ALA A 121 9.55 1.45 9.01
C ALA A 121 9.85 0.99 7.59
N VAL A 122 8.79 0.59 6.89
CA VAL A 122 8.82 0.26 5.46
C VAL A 122 7.99 1.27 4.69
N THR A 123 8.45 1.67 3.50
CA THR A 123 7.85 2.79 2.77
C THR A 123 7.47 2.38 1.34
N ALA A 124 6.21 2.58 0.98
CA ALA A 124 5.74 2.56 -0.39
C ALA A 124 5.90 3.98 -0.94
N GLN A 125 6.80 4.19 -1.90
CA GLN A 125 7.08 5.51 -2.46
C GLN A 125 6.86 5.56 -3.96
N THR A 126 6.18 6.61 -4.43
CA THR A 126 6.03 6.90 -5.86
C THR A 126 6.91 8.06 -6.30
N GLU A 127 7.27 8.94 -5.36
CA GLU A 127 8.23 10.02 -5.53
C GLU A 127 9.03 10.20 -4.23
N THR A 128 10.19 10.85 -4.30
CA THR A 128 10.99 11.15 -3.11
C THR A 128 10.21 12.06 -2.15
N CYS A 129 10.03 11.60 -0.92
CA CYS A 129 9.43 12.41 0.14
C CYS A 129 10.41 13.49 0.61
N THR A 130 10.06 14.77 0.39
CA THR A 130 10.88 15.94 0.76
C THR A 130 10.36 16.68 2.00
N ARG A 131 9.31 16.16 2.64
CA ARG A 131 8.64 16.73 3.81
C ARG A 131 8.54 15.68 4.92
N SER A 132 8.08 16.07 6.11
CA SER A 132 7.79 15.13 7.19
C SER A 132 6.58 14.25 6.84
N TYR A 133 6.58 13.04 7.40
CA TYR A 133 5.41 12.16 7.35
C TYR A 133 4.38 12.64 8.38
N GLN A 134 3.13 12.81 7.93
CA GLN A 134 1.99 12.98 8.81
C GLN A 134 1.59 11.60 9.33
N GLN A 135 1.98 11.31 10.57
CA GLN A 135 1.87 9.99 11.18
C GLN A 135 0.62 9.89 12.05
N VAL A 136 -0.09 8.77 11.92
CA VAL A 136 -1.15 8.36 12.84
C VAL A 136 -0.78 6.98 13.40
N LEU A 137 -0.66 6.91 14.73
CA LEU A 137 -0.38 5.68 15.47
C LEU A 137 -1.66 5.10 16.06
N CYS A 138 -1.72 3.78 16.11
CA CYS A 138 -2.70 3.07 16.91
C CYS A 138 -2.40 3.22 18.41
N ARG A 139 -3.44 3.09 19.23
CA ARG A 139 -3.34 3.25 20.69
C ARG A 139 -2.72 1.99 21.32
N GLY A 140 -1.70 2.15 22.16
CA GLY A 140 -1.11 1.05 22.93
C GLY A 140 -0.66 -0.09 22.02
N ASP A 141 -1.17 -1.30 22.28
CA ASP A 141 -0.85 -2.51 21.50
C ASP A 141 -1.75 -2.78 20.30
N TRP A 142 -2.60 -1.83 19.94
CA TRP A 142 -3.48 -1.97 18.78
C TRP A 142 -2.67 -2.02 17.48
N VAL A 143 -3.20 -2.76 16.52
CA VAL A 143 -2.59 -2.95 15.20
C VAL A 143 -3.50 -2.43 14.10
N VAL A 144 -2.91 -2.06 12.97
CA VAL A 144 -3.63 -1.60 11.80
C VAL A 144 -4.23 -2.81 11.07
N GLN A 145 -5.55 -2.90 11.05
CA GLN A 145 -6.34 -3.92 10.33
C GLN A 145 -6.75 -3.47 8.92
N GLY A 146 -6.50 -2.21 8.58
CA GLY A 146 -6.88 -1.64 7.30
C GLY A 146 -6.58 -0.16 7.21
N VAL A 147 -6.91 0.43 6.07
CA VAL A 147 -6.74 1.87 5.84
C VAL A 147 -8.00 2.45 5.23
N GLN A 148 -8.43 3.60 5.75
CA GLN A 148 -9.43 4.44 5.12
C GLN A 148 -8.73 5.51 4.28
N LEU A 149 -9.13 5.60 3.03
CA LEU A 149 -8.59 6.52 2.04
C LEU A 149 -9.55 7.68 1.85
N TYR A 150 -9.03 8.91 1.88
CA TYR A 150 -9.81 10.13 1.67
C TYR A 150 -9.47 10.78 0.35
N PHE A 151 -10.51 11.07 -0.42
CA PHE A 151 -10.41 11.62 -1.76
C PHE A 151 -10.81 13.10 -1.74
N GLY A 152 -9.99 13.92 -2.39
CA GLY A 152 -10.32 15.30 -2.71
C GLY A 152 -10.99 15.39 -4.08
N GLY A 153 -12.09 16.15 -4.13
CA GLY A 153 -12.94 16.30 -5.31
C GLY A 153 -12.19 16.70 -6.58
N ALA A 154 -12.68 16.16 -7.70
CA ALA A 154 -12.28 16.63 -9.01
C ALA A 154 -12.76 18.08 -9.19
N SER A 155 -11.85 19.01 -9.41
CA SER A 155 -12.20 20.37 -9.82
C SER A 155 -12.14 20.49 -11.35
N TRP A 156 -12.68 21.57 -11.91
CA TRP A 156 -12.50 21.87 -13.34
C TRP A 156 -11.01 21.86 -13.74
N LEU A 157 -10.12 22.20 -12.81
CA LEU A 157 -8.65 22.17 -12.98
C LEU A 157 -8.01 20.80 -12.71
N ARG A 158 -8.70 19.90 -11.99
CA ARG A 158 -8.23 18.55 -11.65
C ARG A 158 -9.36 17.54 -11.89
N PRO A 159 -9.58 17.07 -13.14
CA PRO A 159 -10.69 16.18 -13.46
C PRO A 159 -10.59 14.78 -12.82
N GLN A 160 -9.47 14.46 -12.17
CA GLN A 160 -9.27 13.19 -11.46
C GLN A 160 -9.16 13.45 -9.95
N PRO A 161 -9.94 12.73 -9.10
CA PRO A 161 -9.84 12.84 -7.66
C PRO A 161 -8.43 12.44 -7.21
N SER A 162 -7.88 13.20 -6.25
CA SER A 162 -6.55 12.94 -5.68
C SER A 162 -6.71 12.33 -4.29
N LEU A 163 -5.84 11.37 -3.96
CA LEU A 163 -5.75 10.88 -2.59
C LEU A 163 -5.12 11.98 -1.71
N LEU A 164 -5.92 12.56 -0.82
CA LEU A 164 -5.51 13.66 0.05
C LEU A 164 -5.14 13.18 1.46
N GLY A 165 -5.69 12.05 1.89
CA GLY A 165 -5.49 11.55 3.23
C GLY A 165 -5.59 10.04 3.32
N LEU A 166 -4.98 9.51 4.38
CA LEU A 166 -5.06 8.12 4.77
C LEU A 166 -5.19 8.07 6.29
N ARG A 167 -6.17 7.31 6.79
CA ARG A 167 -6.33 7.02 8.22
C ARG A 167 -6.17 5.51 8.46
N PRO A 168 -5.26 5.07 9.34
CA PRO A 168 -5.22 3.68 9.75
C PRO A 168 -6.51 3.32 10.51
N LEU A 169 -7.03 2.13 10.25
CA LEU A 169 -8.09 1.52 11.03
C LEU A 169 -7.41 0.58 12.01
N CYS A 170 -7.48 0.92 13.29
CA CYS A 170 -6.83 0.18 14.35
C CYS A 170 -7.81 -0.79 15.01
N THR A 171 -7.33 -1.95 15.43
CA THR A 171 -8.06 -2.90 16.26
C THR A 171 -7.24 -3.31 17.47
N ALA A 172 -7.92 -3.66 18.55
CA ALA A 172 -7.28 -4.27 19.70
C ALA A 172 -6.67 -5.63 19.29
N PRO A 173 -5.57 -6.06 19.95
CA PRO A 173 -5.09 -7.42 19.77
C PRO A 173 -6.18 -8.42 20.14
N GLU A 174 -6.29 -9.51 19.40
CA GLU A 174 -7.13 -10.63 19.79
C GLU A 174 -6.64 -11.15 21.15
N THR A 175 -7.50 -11.09 22.16
CA THR A 175 -7.25 -11.72 23.45
C THR A 175 -7.42 -13.21 23.26
N VAL A 176 -6.30 -13.94 23.26
CA VAL A 176 -6.29 -15.41 23.34
C VAL A 176 -6.74 -15.85 24.72
#